data_AF-A0A382M839-F1
#
_entry.id   AF-A0A382M839-F1
#
_cell.length_a   1.000
_cell.length_b   1.000
_cell.length_c   1.000
_cell.angle_alpha   90.00
_cell.angle_beta   90.00
_cell.angle_gamma   90.00
#
_symmetry.space_group_name_H-M   'P 1'
#
loop_
_entity.id
_entity.type
_entity.pdbx_description
1 polymer ?
#
loop_
_entity_poly.entity_id
_entity_poly.type
_entity_poly.pdbx_seq_one_letter_code
_entity_poly.pdbx_strand_id
1 'polypeptide(L)'
;MPDELRLFKKTKRPVPFLAMRFAAKEAVVKALGTGFANGVWVRDTGVMPDSLGRPEIIFSERGSAVCKRLGVGSAHLSLSDEANLVVAIAVLERA
;
A
#
# COMPACT_ATOMS: atom_id res chain seq x y z
N MET A 1 8.85 -3.46 -1.12
CA MET A 1 9.51 -2.64 -0.10
C MET A 1 10.34 -3.51 0.84
N PRO A 2 11.58 -3.12 1.20
CA PRO A 2 12.41 -3.89 2.13
C PRO A 2 11.73 -4.14 3.48
N ASP A 3 11.00 -3.16 4.01
CA ASP A 3 10.34 -3.25 5.32
C ASP A 3 9.18 -4.25 5.30
N GLU A 4 8.33 -4.16 4.27
CA GLU A 4 7.27 -5.13 3.99
C GLU A 4 7.83 -6.56 3.82
N LEU A 5 8.98 -6.73 3.17
CA LEU A 5 9.64 -8.03 3.02
C LEU A 5 10.13 -8.58 4.37
N ARG A 6 10.58 -7.72 5.29
CA ARG A 6 10.94 -8.15 6.66
C ARG A 6 9.72 -8.66 7.42
N LEU A 7 8.55 -8.03 7.26
CA LEU A 7 7.31 -8.53 7.84
C LEU A 7 6.87 -9.86 7.21
N PHE A 8 6.99 -9.99 5.89
CA PHE A 8 6.67 -11.23 5.18
C PHE A 8 7.50 -12.40 5.71
N LYS A 9 8.81 -12.23 5.92
CA LYS A 9 9.67 -13.29 6.48
C LYS A 9 9.26 -13.76 7.88
N LYS A 10 8.49 -12.94 8.62
CA LYS A 10 8.03 -13.25 9.98
C LYS A 10 6.59 -13.77 10.03
N THR A 11 5.84 -13.69 8.92
CA THR A 11 4.43 -14.09 8.93
C THR A 11 4.28 -15.60 9.03
N LYS A 12 3.31 -16.05 9.83
CA LYS A 12 2.85 -17.46 9.84
C LYS A 12 1.80 -17.74 8.76
N ARG A 13 1.25 -16.69 8.12
CA ARG A 13 0.19 -16.77 7.10
C ARG A 13 0.65 -16.07 5.82
N PRO A 14 1.48 -16.70 4.96
CA PRO A 14 2.11 -16.04 3.81
C PRO A 14 1.11 -15.67 2.71
N VAL A 15 0.13 -16.53 2.42
CA VAL A 15 -0.85 -16.28 1.35
C VAL A 15 -1.77 -15.09 1.68
N PRO A 16 -2.47 -15.05 2.83
CA PRO A 16 -3.26 -13.88 3.23
C PRO A 16 -2.39 -12.63 3.35
N PHE A 17 -1.14 -12.77 3.84
CA PHE A 17 -0.23 -11.65 3.92
C PHE A 17 -0.05 -11.01 2.54
N LEU A 18 0.36 -11.79 1.54
CA LEU A 18 0.62 -11.28 0.20
C LEU A 18 -0.66 -10.74 -0.46
N ALA A 19 -1.80 -11.41 -0.29
CA ALA A 19 -3.09 -10.98 -0.83
C ALA A 19 -3.48 -9.58 -0.32
N MET A 20 -3.38 -9.34 1.00
CA MET A 20 -3.63 -8.03 1.60
C MET A 20 -2.72 -6.93 1.04
N ARG A 21 -1.43 -7.21 0.85
CA ARG A 21 -0.48 -6.19 0.37
C ARG A 21 -0.67 -5.93 -1.10
N PHE A 22 -1.03 -6.95 -1.88
CA PHE A 22 -1.39 -6.76 -3.27
C PHE A 22 -2.64 -5.88 -3.41
N ALA A 23 -3.71 -6.19 -2.67
CA ALA A 23 -4.93 -5.40 -2.67
C ALA A 23 -4.68 -3.94 -2.24
N ALA A 24 -3.87 -3.73 -1.19
CA ALA A 24 -3.49 -2.40 -0.75
C ALA A 24 -2.77 -1.61 -1.86
N LYS A 25 -1.78 -2.23 -2.52
CA LYS A 25 -1.00 -1.58 -3.58
C LYS A 25 -1.87 -1.21 -4.77
N GLU A 26 -2.75 -2.12 -5.18
CA GLU A 26 -3.76 -1.87 -6.22
C GLU A 26 -4.66 -0.68 -5.87
N ALA A 27 -5.19 -0.64 -4.64
CA ALA A 27 -6.02 0.47 -4.18
C ALA A 27 -5.26 1.81 -4.20
N VAL A 28 -4.01 1.82 -3.74
CA VAL A 28 -3.16 3.03 -3.72
C VAL A 28 -2.87 3.54 -5.14
N VAL A 29 -2.44 2.68 -6.07
CA VAL A 29 -2.12 3.14 -7.43
C VAL A 29 -3.35 3.55 -8.23
N LYS A 30 -4.54 3.01 -7.89
CA LYS A 30 -5.82 3.47 -8.43
C LYS A 30 -6.20 4.83 -7.86
N ALA A 31 -6.05 5.04 -6.55
CA ALA A 31 -6.29 6.35 -5.93
C ALA A 31 -5.34 7.44 -6.48
N LEU A 32 -4.10 7.08 -6.84
CA LEU A 32 -3.16 7.98 -7.51
C LEU A 32 -3.55 8.31 -8.96
N GLY A 33 -4.47 7.55 -9.58
CA GLY A 33 -4.82 7.70 -10.99
C GLY A 33 -3.71 7.27 -11.96
N THR A 34 -2.69 6.55 -11.49
CA THR A 34 -1.53 6.15 -12.31
C THR A 34 -1.63 4.70 -12.79
N GLY A 35 -2.19 3.81 -11.96
CA GLY A 35 -2.01 2.37 -12.14
C GLY A 35 -0.53 1.95 -12.06
N PHE A 36 -0.25 0.65 -12.20
CA PHE A 36 1.14 0.17 -12.15
C PHE A 36 1.98 0.54 -13.39
N ALA A 37 1.33 0.78 -14.53
CA ALA A 37 2.01 1.03 -15.80
C ALA A 37 2.52 2.48 -15.97
N ASN A 38 1.87 3.48 -15.36
CA ASN A 38 2.11 4.90 -15.70
C ASN A 38 2.85 5.71 -14.62
N GLY A 39 3.67 5.08 -13.79
CA GLY A 39 4.62 5.84 -12.95
C GLY A 39 4.99 5.23 -11.62
N VAL A 40 4.11 4.43 -11.02
CA VAL A 40 4.34 3.78 -9.71
C VAL A 40 4.38 2.27 -9.91
N TRP A 41 5.53 1.66 -9.68
CA TRP A 41 5.66 0.20 -9.79
C TRP A 41 5.14 -0.46 -8.51
N VAL A 42 4.85 -1.76 -8.57
CA VAL A 42 4.44 -2.57 -7.40
C VAL A 42 5.44 -2.46 -6.23
N ARG A 43 6.71 -2.15 -6.53
CA ARG A 43 7.78 -1.98 -5.54
C ARG A 43 7.86 -0.58 -4.94
N ASP A 44 7.18 0.40 -5.53
CA ASP A 44 7.20 1.80 -5.12
C ASP A 44 6.21 2.16 -4.02
N THR A 45 5.34 1.21 -3.65
CA THR A 45 4.44 1.31 -2.50
C THR A 45 4.45 0.01 -1.70
N GLY A 46 4.14 0.11 -0.42
CA GLY A 46 3.97 -1.02 0.49
C GLY A 46 3.16 -0.63 1.71
N VAL A 47 2.93 -1.60 2.60
CA VAL A 47 2.16 -1.40 3.83
C VAL A 47 2.97 -1.78 5.05
N MET A 48 3.00 -0.90 6.04
CA MET A 48 3.57 -1.16 7.37
C MET A 48 2.51 -0.89 8.45
N PRO A 49 2.43 -1.71 9.50
CA PRO A 49 1.61 -1.36 10.65
C PRO A 49 2.31 -0.26 11.47
N ASP A 50 1.54 0.66 12.03
CA ASP A 50 2.01 1.57 13.08
C ASP A 50 2.14 0.85 14.44
N SER A 51 2.42 1.60 15.51
CA SER A 51 2.56 1.06 16.86
C SER A 51 1.28 0.43 17.43
N LEU A 52 0.12 0.80 16.91
CA LEU A 52 -1.19 0.27 17.30
C LEU A 52 -1.71 -0.79 16.32
N GLY A 53 -0.95 -1.10 15.27
CA GLY A 53 -1.29 -2.09 14.25
C GLY A 53 -2.11 -1.55 13.08
N ARG A 54 -2.40 -0.24 13.03
CA ARG A 54 -3.09 0.39 11.90
C ARG A 54 -2.21 0.34 10.64
N PRO A 55 -2.75 -0.04 9.47
CA PRO A 55 -1.96 -0.09 8.25
C PRO A 55 -1.66 1.32 7.73
N GLU A 56 -0.38 1.59 7.50
CA GLU A 56 0.13 2.82 6.90
C GLU A 56 0.76 2.53 5.53
N ILE A 57 0.49 3.42 4.58
CA ILE A 57 1.08 3.34 3.24
C ILE A 57 2.48 3.91 3.31
N ILE A 58 3.46 3.14 2.87
CA ILE A 58 4.84 3.59 2.69
C ILE A 58 5.17 3.66 1.21
N PHE A 59 5.97 4.65 0.82
CA PHE A 59 6.41 4.84 -0.55
C PHE A 59 7.92 4.71 -0.68
N SER A 60 8.40 4.23 -1.82
CA SER A 60 9.80 4.37 -2.22
C SER A 60 10.10 5.86 -2.48
N GLU A 61 11.37 6.19 -2.72
CA GLU A 61 11.76 7.53 -3.20
C GLU A 61 11.00 7.92 -4.48
N ARG A 62 10.94 7.01 -5.45
CA ARG A 62 10.18 7.19 -6.69
C ARG A 62 8.68 7.36 -6.44
N GLY A 63 8.08 6.51 -5.61
CA GLY A 63 6.66 6.62 -5.24
C GLY A 63 6.35 7.96 -4.56
N SER A 64 7.25 8.41 -3.68
CA SER A 64 7.14 9.70 -3.00
C SER A 64 7.24 10.88 -3.98
N ALA A 65 8.13 10.81 -4.97
CA ALA A 65 8.23 11.81 -6.02
C ALA A 65 6.95 11.91 -6.86
N VAL A 66 6.30 10.77 -7.15
CA VAL A 66 5.00 10.75 -7.83
C VAL A 66 3.91 11.38 -6.95
N CYS A 67 3.84 11.03 -5.66
CA CYS A 67 2.88 11.62 -4.72
C CYS A 67 3.02 13.14 -4.66
N LYS A 68 4.25 13.66 -4.55
CA LYS A 68 4.54 15.10 -4.56
C LYS A 68 4.09 15.77 -5.85
N ARG A 69 4.40 15.18 -7.01
CA ARG A 69 3.99 15.72 -8.32
C ARG A 69 2.47 15.77 -8.47
N LEU A 70 1.75 14.82 -7.88
CA LEU A 70 0.29 14.75 -7.90
C LEU A 70 -0.38 15.57 -6.78
N GLY A 71 0.40 16.21 -5.91
CA GLY A 71 -0.09 17.03 -4.81
C GLY A 71 -0.69 16.24 -3.65
N VAL A 72 -0.32 14.96 -3.47
CA VAL A 72 -0.83 14.13 -2.36
C VAL A 72 -0.19 14.59 -1.05
N GLY A 73 -1.02 15.01 -0.10
CA GLY A 73 -0.63 15.50 1.23
C GLY A 73 -0.82 14.46 2.34
N SER A 74 -1.89 13.68 2.29
CA SER A 74 -2.21 12.62 3.26
C SER A 74 -2.71 11.36 2.57
N ALA A 75 -2.59 10.22 3.26
CA ALA A 75 -2.98 8.92 2.74
C ALA A 75 -3.58 8.04 3.85
N HIS A 76 -4.74 7.46 3.58
CA HIS A 76 -5.45 6.56 4.48
C HIS A 76 -5.66 5.21 3.82
N LEU A 77 -5.53 4.13 4.60
CA LEU A 77 -5.69 2.76 4.13
C LEU A 77 -6.53 1.97 5.13
N SER A 78 -7.51 1.24 4.62
CA SER A 78 -8.23 0.21 5.36
C SER A 78 -8.11 -1.12 4.63
N LEU A 79 -7.96 -2.20 5.40
CA LEU A 79 -7.81 -3.56 4.90
C LEU A 79 -8.76 -4.50 5.65
N SER A 80 -9.47 -5.32 4.88
CA SER A 80 -10.33 -6.40 5.40
C SER A 80 -9.96 -7.71 4.72
N ASP A 81 -9.88 -8.79 5.49
CA ASP A 81 -9.66 -10.17 5.04
C ASP A 81 -10.79 -11.02 5.65
N GLU A 82 -11.77 -11.39 4.83
CA GLU A 82 -12.92 -12.18 5.26
C GLU A 82 -13.33 -13.21 4.20
N ALA A 83 -13.58 -14.45 4.62
CA ALA A 83 -14.12 -15.52 3.76
C ALA A 83 -13.41 -15.70 2.40
N ASN A 84 -12.07 -15.62 2.39
CA ASN A 84 -11.22 -15.68 1.19
C ASN A 84 -11.31 -14.46 0.26
N LEU A 85 -11.93 -13.38 0.71
CA LEU A 85 -11.93 -12.08 0.03
C LEU A 85 -11.06 -11.10 0.80
N VAL A 86 -10.18 -10.43 0.06
CA VAL A 86 -9.42 -9.29 0.57
C VAL A 86 -9.97 -8.03 -0.07
N VAL A 87 -10.33 -7.05 0.76
CA VAL A 87 -10.75 -5.72 0.33
C VAL A 87 -9.76 -4.69 0.86
N ALA A 88 -9.38 -3.76 0.00
CA ALA A 88 -8.56 -2.61 0.37
C ALA A 88 -9.24 -1.33 -0.09
N ILE A 89 -9.30 -0.34 0.79
CA ILE A 89 -9.80 1.01 0.48
C ILE A 89 -8.66 1.98 0.78
N ALA A 90 -8.28 2.77 -0.23
CA ALA A 90 -7.26 3.81 -0.10
C ALA A 90 -7.89 5.18 -0.41
N VAL A 91 -7.62 6.17 0.45
CA VAL A 91 -8.02 7.57 0.24
C VAL A 91 -6.74 8.41 0.25
N LEU A 92 -6.54 9.21 -0.78
CA LEU A 92 -5.41 10.13 -0.90
C LEU A 92 -5.96 11.55 -0.99
N GLU A 93 -5.55 12.41 -0.07
CA GLU A 93 -6.01 13.80 -0.02
C GLU A 93 -4.93 14.71 -0.60
N ARG A 94 -5.36 15.82 -1.20
CA ARG A 94 -4.43 16.84 -1.68
C ARG A 94 -4.01 17.76 -0.54
N ALA A 95 -2.76 18.19 -0.56
CA ALA A 95 -2.24 19.25 0.30
C ALA A 95 -2.78 20.63 -0.12
#